data_AF-A0A0G0MJY1-F1
#
_entry.id   AF-A0A0G0MJY1-F1
#
_cell.length_a   1.000
_cell.length_b   1.000
_cell.length_c   1.000
_cell.angle_alpha   90.00
_cell.angle_beta   90.00
_cell.angle_gamma   90.00
#
_symmetry.space_group_name_H-M   'P 1'
#
loop_
_entity.id
_entity.type
_entity.pdbx_description
1 polymer ?
#
loop_
_entity_poly.entity_id
_entity_poly.type
_entity_poly.pdbx_seq_one_letter_code
_entity_poly.pdbx_strand_id
1 'polypeptide(L)'
;MAKQITKELETDARSRAALDAISQIKQRFGEGSIMRLGEAKTMQVEAVSTGCLSLDLALGVMGVPRGRIIEIYGPESSGKTTLAQHIVAEVQKTGGLAAYVDAEHALDPEYAQKIGVNINELFISQPDNGEQALEIVETLVRSNAVDVIVIDSVAALTPKAEIEGEMGDSHMGLQARLMSQALRKLAGIINKSKTTVIFINQIRMKIGVIFGNPETTTGGNALKFYASIRIEVRRAAQIKQGEQIIGNRTKAKIVKNKVAPPFRTCEFDIMYNEGISISGDLLDIGVPQEVIKKSGSNYYFKGEKLGLGRENAKATLKANPNLMKEIRSEIEKSILTPKEQKVIEEETMDTETSES
;
A
#
# COMPACT_ATOMS: atom_id res chain seq x y z
N MET A 1 35.55 24.68 -39.48
CA MET A 1 36.27 23.44 -39.13
C MET A 1 36.98 23.52 -37.78
N ALA A 2 37.94 24.43 -37.54
CA ALA A 2 38.68 24.49 -36.27
C ALA A 2 37.79 24.58 -35.01
N LYS A 3 36.83 25.52 -34.94
CA LYS A 3 35.87 25.64 -33.81
C LYS A 3 34.96 24.42 -33.61
N GLN A 4 34.75 23.62 -34.66
CA GLN A 4 33.91 22.42 -34.62
C GLN A 4 34.70 21.24 -34.05
N ILE A 5 35.98 21.13 -34.45
CA ILE A 5 36.95 20.17 -33.92
C ILE A 5 37.27 20.46 -32.45
N THR A 6 37.43 21.73 -32.03
CA THR A 6 37.66 22.06 -30.62
C THR A 6 36.46 21.73 -29.74
N LYS A 7 35.24 21.96 -30.25
CA LYS A 7 34.00 21.63 -29.54
C LYS A 7 33.81 20.11 -29.45
N GLU A 8 34.11 19.35 -30.50
CA GLU A 8 34.11 17.88 -30.48
C GLU A 8 35.16 17.31 -29.50
N LEU A 9 36.38 17.84 -29.50
CA LEU A 9 37.45 17.45 -28.56
C LEU A 9 37.11 17.80 -27.09
N GLU A 10 36.49 18.94 -26.82
CA GLU A 10 36.01 19.32 -25.48
C GLU A 10 34.84 18.44 -25.02
N THR A 11 33.95 18.06 -25.93
CA THR A 11 32.84 17.15 -25.64
C THR A 11 33.37 15.75 -25.31
N ASP A 12 34.41 15.30 -26.01
CA ASP A 12 35.05 13.99 -25.78
C ASP A 12 35.85 13.95 -24.47
N ALA A 13 36.60 15.01 -24.14
CA ALA A 13 37.32 15.13 -22.87
C ALA A 13 36.36 15.18 -21.67
N ARG A 14 35.25 15.93 -21.78
CA ARG A 14 34.21 16.00 -20.75
C ARG A 14 33.48 14.66 -20.59
N SER A 15 33.23 13.96 -21.71
CA SER A 15 32.61 12.63 -21.72
C SER A 15 33.51 11.59 -21.04
N ARG A 16 34.80 11.60 -21.33
CA ARG A 16 35.79 10.71 -20.71
C ARG A 16 35.91 10.94 -19.20
N ALA A 17 36.04 12.19 -18.77
CA ALA A 17 36.08 12.54 -17.34
C ALA A 17 34.79 12.10 -16.60
N ALA A 18 33.63 12.21 -17.25
CA ALA A 18 32.37 11.72 -16.69
C ALA A 18 32.34 10.19 -16.59
N LEU A 19 32.83 9.45 -17.59
CA LEU A 19 32.92 7.99 -17.57
C LEU A 19 33.90 7.49 -16.50
N ASP A 20 35.04 8.15 -16.34
CA ASP A 20 36.02 7.83 -15.30
C ASP A 20 35.42 8.05 -13.90
N ALA A 21 34.71 9.17 -13.70
CA ALA A 21 34.00 9.43 -12.45
C ALA A 21 32.90 8.38 -12.18
N ILE A 22 32.13 7.99 -13.21
CA ILE A 22 31.12 6.92 -13.11
C ILE A 22 31.78 5.59 -12.73
N SER A 23 32.90 5.24 -13.35
CA SER A 23 33.64 4.00 -13.05
C SER A 23 34.17 4.00 -11.62
N GLN A 24 34.73 5.11 -11.14
CA GLN A 24 35.17 5.26 -9.76
C GLN A 24 34.01 5.14 -8.77
N ILE A 25 32.84 5.71 -9.07
CA ILE A 25 31.65 5.60 -8.25
C ILE A 25 31.19 4.13 -8.18
N LYS A 26 31.12 3.43 -9.33
CA LYS A 26 30.77 2.00 -9.39
C LYS A 26 31.74 1.12 -8.61
N GLN A 27 33.05 1.36 -8.72
CA GLN A 27 34.06 0.59 -8.00
C GLN A 27 33.98 0.80 -6.48
N ARG A 28 33.67 2.03 -6.02
CA ARG A 28 33.60 2.37 -4.59
C ARG A 28 32.27 2.00 -3.94
N PHE A 29 31.16 2.10 -4.67
CA PHE A 29 29.80 2.03 -4.11
C PHE A 29 28.93 0.93 -4.74
N GLY A 30 29.47 0.15 -5.68
CA GLY A 30 28.79 -0.95 -6.38
C GLY A 30 28.19 -0.53 -7.73
N GLU A 31 27.97 -1.50 -8.62
CA GLU A 31 27.47 -1.28 -9.99
C GLU A 31 26.14 -0.50 -10.07
N GLY A 32 25.27 -0.64 -9.06
CA GLY A 32 23.97 0.05 -8.98
C GLY A 32 23.99 1.46 -8.40
N SER A 33 25.15 1.98 -7.99
CA SER A 33 25.27 3.29 -7.32
C SER A 33 25.08 4.48 -8.26
N ILE A 34 25.32 4.30 -9.57
CA ILE A 34 25.07 5.30 -10.60
C ILE A 34 24.79 4.61 -11.94
N MET A 35 23.70 5.01 -12.60
CA MET A 35 23.27 4.48 -13.88
C MET A 35 22.60 5.58 -14.71
N ARG A 36 22.58 5.43 -16.04
CA ARG A 36 21.83 6.35 -16.89
C ARG A 36 20.33 6.09 -16.70
N LEU A 37 19.54 7.15 -16.61
CA LEU A 37 18.09 7.03 -16.38
C LEU A 37 17.36 6.21 -17.46
N GLY A 38 17.81 6.26 -18.72
CA GLY A 38 17.27 5.46 -19.81
C GLY A 38 17.73 3.99 -19.84
N GLU A 39 18.79 3.66 -19.10
CA GLU A 39 19.28 2.30 -18.88
C GLU A 39 18.61 1.65 -17.65
N ALA A 40 17.96 2.46 -16.79
CA ALA A 40 17.08 2.02 -15.71
C ALA A 40 15.74 1.47 -16.25
N LYS A 41 15.79 0.63 -17.30
CA LYS A 41 14.64 -0.09 -17.87
C LYS A 41 13.99 -1.05 -16.86
N THR A 42 14.62 -1.29 -15.71
CA THR A 42 14.26 -2.24 -14.64
C THR A 42 13.67 -1.60 -13.39
N MET A 43 13.07 -0.40 -13.47
CA MET A 43 12.15 0.05 -12.41
C MET A 43 10.69 -0.20 -12.79
N GLN A 44 10.38 -1.40 -13.30
CA GLN A 44 9.04 -1.94 -13.07
C GLN A 44 8.88 -2.01 -11.55
N VAL A 45 7.92 -1.24 -11.03
CA VAL A 45 7.69 -1.19 -9.60
C VAL A 45 6.84 -2.41 -9.26
N GLU A 46 7.50 -3.48 -8.85
CA GLU A 46 6.85 -4.66 -8.30
C GLU A 46 5.88 -4.24 -7.19
N ALA A 47 4.67 -4.77 -7.23
CA ALA A 47 3.59 -4.40 -6.33
C ALA A 47 2.88 -5.63 -5.77
N VAL A 48 2.28 -5.45 -4.60
CA VAL A 48 1.45 -6.46 -3.95
C VAL A 48 0.00 -5.98 -3.99
N SER A 49 -0.91 -6.81 -4.49
CA SER A 49 -2.35 -6.51 -4.47
C SER A 49 -2.82 -6.15 -3.07
N THR A 50 -3.77 -5.21 -2.98
CA THR A 50 -4.47 -4.90 -1.75
C THR A 50 -5.64 -5.83 -1.47
N GLY A 51 -5.90 -6.81 -2.35
CA GLY A 51 -7.06 -7.69 -2.32
C GLY A 51 -8.35 -7.03 -2.83
N CYS A 52 -8.30 -5.72 -3.11
CA CYS A 52 -9.39 -4.91 -3.63
C CYS A 52 -8.99 -4.34 -4.99
N LEU A 53 -9.64 -4.82 -6.05
CA LEU A 53 -9.31 -4.46 -7.42
C LEU A 53 -9.50 -2.97 -7.68
N SER A 54 -10.55 -2.34 -7.12
CA SER A 54 -10.76 -0.91 -7.31
C SER A 54 -9.63 -0.07 -6.72
N LEU A 55 -9.07 -0.50 -5.59
CA LEU A 55 -7.93 0.15 -4.97
C LEU A 55 -6.64 -0.13 -5.75
N ASP A 56 -6.41 -1.36 -6.21
CA ASP A 56 -5.27 -1.73 -7.05
C ASP A 56 -5.21 -0.88 -8.34
N LEU A 57 -6.36 -0.70 -9.01
CA LEU A 57 -6.51 0.16 -10.18
C LEU A 57 -6.29 1.65 -9.84
N ALA A 58 -6.77 2.10 -8.69
CA ALA A 58 -6.59 3.47 -8.22
C ALA A 58 -5.13 3.77 -7.82
N LEU A 59 -4.37 2.76 -7.37
CA LEU A 59 -2.94 2.85 -7.11
C LEU A 59 -2.13 2.92 -8.41
N GLY A 60 -2.66 2.38 -9.51
CA GLY A 60 -2.11 2.50 -10.86
C GLY A 60 -0.90 1.61 -11.16
N VAL A 61 -0.48 0.80 -10.18
CA VAL A 61 0.53 -0.25 -10.31
C VAL A 61 -0.01 -1.60 -9.84
N MET A 62 -1.35 -1.76 -9.83
CA MET A 62 -2.05 -2.98 -9.41
C MET A 62 -1.78 -3.42 -7.96
N GLY A 63 -1.39 -2.50 -7.08
CA GLY A 63 -1.12 -2.82 -5.68
C GLY A 63 -0.29 -1.77 -4.96
N VAL A 64 0.16 -2.11 -3.75
CA VAL A 64 1.16 -1.33 -3.01
C VAL A 64 2.57 -1.71 -3.45
N PRO A 65 3.44 -0.73 -3.74
CA PRO A 65 4.77 -1.00 -4.28
C PRO A 65 5.72 -1.57 -3.23
N ARG A 66 6.45 -2.63 -3.60
CA ARG A 66 7.50 -3.24 -2.78
C ARG A 66 8.66 -2.30 -2.53
N GLY A 67 9.31 -2.48 -1.38
CA GLY A 67 10.47 -1.68 -0.98
C GLY A 67 10.15 -0.20 -0.79
N ARG A 68 8.91 0.12 -0.36
CA ARG A 68 8.45 1.49 -0.14
C ARG A 68 7.72 1.65 1.19
N ILE A 69 7.68 2.90 1.64
CA ILE A 69 6.87 3.33 2.78
C ILE A 69 5.49 3.76 2.28
N ILE A 70 4.45 3.23 2.91
CA ILE A 70 3.03 3.55 2.65
C ILE A 70 2.43 4.14 3.92
N GLU A 71 1.64 5.20 3.81
CA GLU A 71 0.84 5.72 4.93
C GLU A 71 -0.65 5.52 4.63
N ILE A 72 -1.36 4.83 5.52
CA ILE A 72 -2.83 4.71 5.48
C ILE A 72 -3.37 5.52 6.65
N TYR A 73 -4.13 6.58 6.37
CA TYR A 73 -4.62 7.47 7.40
C TYR A 73 -6.09 7.83 7.22
N GLY A 74 -6.73 8.27 8.30
CA GLY A 74 -8.17 8.53 8.28
C GLY A 74 -8.76 8.64 9.68
N PRO A 75 -10.07 8.93 9.78
CA PRO A 75 -10.80 8.91 11.05
C PRO A 75 -10.74 7.53 11.73
N GLU A 76 -11.15 7.49 12.99
CA GLU A 76 -11.41 6.22 13.68
C GLU A 76 -12.49 5.41 12.94
N SER A 77 -12.39 4.09 13.03
CA SER A 77 -13.34 3.14 12.41
C SER A 77 -13.57 3.34 10.91
N SER A 78 -12.61 3.98 10.20
CA SER A 78 -12.71 4.19 8.75
C SER A 78 -12.27 2.97 7.92
N GLY A 79 -11.66 1.96 8.54
CA GLY A 79 -11.19 0.74 7.86
C GLY A 79 -9.69 0.70 7.56
N LYS A 80 -8.87 1.54 8.23
CA LYS A 80 -7.40 1.59 8.04
C LYS A 80 -6.73 0.24 8.34
N THR A 81 -7.00 -0.30 9.53
CA THR A 81 -6.49 -1.60 10.00
C THR A 81 -6.99 -2.73 9.13
N THR A 82 -8.29 -2.75 8.79
CA THR A 82 -8.86 -3.72 7.83
C THR A 82 -8.10 -3.71 6.50
N LEU A 83 -7.87 -2.54 5.91
CA LEU A 83 -7.13 -2.43 4.65
C LEU A 83 -5.69 -2.96 4.77
N ALA A 84 -4.99 -2.63 5.85
CA ALA A 84 -3.64 -3.14 6.09
C ALA A 84 -3.63 -4.68 6.26
N GLN A 85 -4.61 -5.24 6.96
CA GLN A 85 -4.75 -6.69 7.12
C GLN A 85 -5.05 -7.41 5.80
N HIS A 86 -5.83 -6.80 4.88
CA HIS A 86 -6.00 -7.36 3.54
C HIS A 86 -4.69 -7.42 2.75
N ILE A 87 -3.86 -6.37 2.83
CA ILE A 87 -2.54 -6.38 2.19
C ILE A 87 -1.67 -7.47 2.80
N VAL A 88 -1.67 -7.63 4.13
CA VAL A 88 -0.98 -8.72 4.83
C VAL A 88 -1.45 -10.09 4.33
N ALA A 89 -2.76 -10.29 4.21
CA ALA A 89 -3.33 -11.54 3.71
C ALA A 89 -2.90 -11.84 2.26
N GLU A 90 -2.85 -10.84 1.38
CA GLU A 90 -2.37 -11.02 0.00
C GLU A 90 -0.87 -11.35 -0.06
N VAL A 91 -0.04 -10.75 0.79
CA VAL A 91 1.38 -11.13 0.90
C VAL A 91 1.51 -12.59 1.34
N GLN A 92 0.80 -13.00 2.39
CA GLN A 92 0.88 -14.37 2.89
C GLN A 92 0.37 -15.40 1.88
N LYS A 93 -0.66 -15.06 1.08
CA LYS A 93 -1.15 -15.94 -0.01
C LYS A 93 -0.11 -16.23 -1.08
N THR A 94 0.86 -15.34 -1.27
CA THR A 94 1.97 -15.51 -2.21
C THR A 94 3.23 -16.09 -1.55
N GLY A 95 3.10 -16.62 -0.32
CA GLY A 95 4.20 -17.22 0.44
C GLY A 95 5.12 -16.21 1.14
N GLY A 96 4.80 -14.91 1.08
CA GLY A 96 5.59 -13.86 1.72
C GLY A 96 5.40 -13.81 3.24
N LEU A 97 6.42 -13.31 3.93
CA LEU A 97 6.40 -13.14 5.39
C LEU A 97 5.88 -11.76 5.78
N ALA A 98 5.01 -11.73 6.79
CA ALA A 98 4.39 -10.50 7.29
C ALA A 98 4.67 -10.29 8.77
N ALA A 99 4.85 -9.03 9.17
CA ALA A 99 4.96 -8.63 10.56
C ALA A 99 4.01 -7.49 10.91
N TYR A 100 3.50 -7.51 12.13
CA TYR A 100 2.58 -6.51 12.68
C TYR A 100 3.14 -5.95 13.99
N VAL A 101 3.43 -4.65 13.99
CA VAL A 101 3.85 -3.89 15.17
C VAL A 101 2.61 -3.18 15.71
N ASP A 102 1.95 -3.82 16.66
CA ASP A 102 0.71 -3.37 17.30
C ASP A 102 1.03 -2.48 18.51
N ALA A 103 1.26 -1.20 18.23
CA ALA A 103 1.47 -0.17 19.24
C ALA A 103 0.14 0.30 19.89
N GLU A 104 -1.01 0.09 19.24
CA GLU A 104 -2.33 0.37 19.82
C GLU A 104 -2.84 -0.75 20.74
N HIS A 105 -2.19 -1.92 20.75
CA HIS A 105 -2.62 -3.13 21.49
C HIS A 105 -4.07 -3.53 21.18
N ALA A 106 -4.49 -3.35 19.92
CA ALA A 106 -5.88 -3.44 19.49
C ALA A 106 -6.11 -4.47 18.38
N LEU A 107 -5.09 -5.26 18.02
CA LEU A 107 -5.23 -6.27 16.97
C LEU A 107 -6.13 -7.43 17.45
N ASP A 108 -7.24 -7.67 16.74
CA ASP A 108 -8.14 -8.81 16.94
C ASP A 108 -7.74 -9.99 16.02
N PRO A 109 -7.21 -11.10 16.57
CA PRO A 109 -6.83 -12.27 15.77
C PRO A 109 -8.02 -12.95 15.06
N GLU A 110 -9.20 -12.98 15.67
CA GLU A 110 -10.38 -13.61 15.06
C GLU A 110 -10.85 -12.83 13.83
N TYR A 111 -10.85 -11.50 13.92
CA TYR A 111 -11.19 -10.65 12.79
C TYR A 111 -10.15 -10.72 11.67
N ALA A 112 -8.86 -10.71 12.02
CA ALA A 112 -7.77 -10.88 11.05
C ALA A 112 -7.86 -12.22 10.32
N GLN A 113 -8.20 -13.31 11.03
CA GLN A 113 -8.40 -14.62 10.41
C GLN A 113 -9.59 -14.62 9.43
N LYS A 114 -10.69 -13.93 9.75
CA LYS A 114 -11.84 -13.78 8.83
C LYS A 114 -11.49 -13.03 7.54
N ILE A 115 -10.57 -12.07 7.61
CA ILE A 115 -10.01 -11.36 6.44
C ILE A 115 -9.14 -12.28 5.58
N GLY A 116 -8.60 -13.35 6.16
CA GLY A 116 -7.73 -14.32 5.49
C GLY A 116 -6.26 -14.19 5.87
N VAL A 117 -5.95 -13.47 6.96
CA VAL A 117 -4.60 -13.45 7.54
C VAL A 117 -4.30 -14.82 8.14
N ASN A 118 -3.15 -15.40 7.80
CA ASN A 118 -2.63 -16.58 8.46
C ASN A 118 -1.98 -16.17 9.79
N ILE A 119 -2.76 -16.30 10.87
CA ILE A 119 -2.35 -15.89 12.22
C ILE A 119 -1.16 -16.70 12.74
N ASN A 120 -1.04 -17.97 12.36
CA ASN A 120 0.05 -18.84 12.85
C ASN A 120 1.43 -18.41 12.33
N GLU A 121 1.46 -17.79 11.14
CA GLU A 121 2.68 -17.35 10.47
C GLU A 121 2.88 -15.82 10.54
N LEU A 122 1.96 -15.09 11.20
CA LEU A 122 2.08 -13.64 11.36
C LEU A 122 3.00 -13.32 12.53
N PHE A 123 4.12 -12.66 12.28
CA PHE A 123 4.95 -12.12 13.36
C PHE A 123 4.24 -10.93 14.01
N ILE A 124 4.09 -10.94 15.33
CA ILE A 124 3.49 -9.83 16.09
C ILE A 124 4.50 -9.28 17.10
N SER A 125 4.50 -7.96 17.24
CA SER A 125 5.24 -7.25 18.28
C SER A 125 4.35 -6.22 18.94
N GLN A 126 4.34 -6.20 20.27
CA GLN A 126 3.66 -5.21 21.09
C GLN A 126 4.71 -4.42 21.87
N PRO A 127 5.23 -3.33 21.30
CA PRO A 127 6.32 -2.56 21.89
C PRO A 127 5.85 -1.68 23.05
N ASP A 128 6.73 -1.46 24.02
CA ASP A 128 6.54 -0.58 25.18
C ASP A 128 6.65 0.91 24.82
N ASN A 129 7.41 1.26 23.78
CA ASN A 129 7.63 2.65 23.36
C ASN A 129 7.93 2.78 21.85
N GLY A 130 7.86 4.02 21.36
CA GLY A 130 8.06 4.34 19.95
C GLY A 130 9.47 4.03 19.42
N GLU A 131 10.51 4.23 20.23
CA GLU A 131 11.88 3.88 19.86
C GLU A 131 12.02 2.38 19.61
N GLN A 132 11.58 1.56 20.56
CA GLN A 132 11.60 0.10 20.46
C GLN A 132 10.81 -0.39 19.25
N ALA A 133 9.61 0.15 19.03
CA ALA A 133 8.80 -0.18 17.86
C ALA A 133 9.56 0.05 16.55
N LEU A 134 10.22 1.20 16.40
CA LEU A 134 10.95 1.58 15.19
C LEU A 134 12.27 0.80 15.04
N GLU A 135 12.92 0.41 16.13
CA GLU A 135 14.10 -0.48 16.13
C GLU A 135 13.73 -1.91 15.69
N ILE A 136 12.57 -2.41 16.11
CA ILE A 136 12.04 -3.70 15.65
C ILE A 136 11.78 -3.64 14.15
N VAL A 137 11.12 -2.59 13.65
CA VAL A 137 10.92 -2.38 12.21
C VAL A 137 12.27 -2.32 11.48
N GLU A 138 13.24 -1.56 11.99
CA GLU A 138 14.58 -1.48 11.39
C GLU A 138 15.25 -2.85 11.29
N THR A 139 15.16 -3.66 12.35
CA THR A 139 15.75 -5.01 12.40
C THR A 139 15.09 -5.95 11.40
N LEU A 140 13.75 -5.95 11.33
CA LEU A 140 12.99 -6.77 10.38
C LEU A 140 13.25 -6.37 8.93
N VAL A 141 13.39 -5.07 8.63
CA VAL A 141 13.75 -4.62 7.29
C VAL A 141 15.19 -5.05 6.94
N ARG A 142 16.12 -4.97 7.89
CA ARG A 142 17.53 -5.35 7.65
C ARG A 142 17.74 -6.85 7.45
N SER A 143 16.84 -7.69 7.97
CA SER A 143 16.94 -9.14 7.76
C SER A 143 16.68 -9.55 6.31
N ASN A 144 16.02 -8.68 5.51
CA ASN A 144 15.52 -8.97 4.17
C ASN A 144 14.59 -10.20 4.10
N ALA A 145 14.09 -10.67 5.24
CA ALA A 145 13.22 -11.84 5.30
C ALA A 145 11.73 -11.48 5.28
N VAL A 146 11.37 -10.24 5.62
CA VAL A 146 9.97 -9.81 5.74
C VAL A 146 9.54 -9.00 4.53
N ASP A 147 8.43 -9.38 3.92
CA ASP A 147 7.86 -8.76 2.73
C ASP A 147 6.98 -7.56 3.05
N VAL A 148 6.24 -7.62 4.17
CA VAL A 148 5.40 -6.51 4.64
C VAL A 148 5.46 -6.34 6.14
N ILE A 149 5.58 -5.08 6.58
CA ILE A 149 5.53 -4.70 8.00
C ILE A 149 4.44 -3.64 8.16
N VAL A 150 3.48 -3.89 9.05
CA VAL A 150 2.46 -2.92 9.44
C VAL A 150 2.80 -2.34 10.80
N ILE A 151 2.70 -1.02 10.96
CA ILE A 151 2.79 -0.32 12.23
C ILE A 151 1.42 0.29 12.53
N ASP A 152 0.74 -0.21 13.57
CA ASP A 152 -0.57 0.24 14.02
C ASP A 152 -0.48 0.76 15.46
N SER A 153 -0.37 2.06 15.70
CA SER A 153 -0.32 3.17 14.73
C SER A 153 0.74 4.19 15.10
N VAL A 154 1.05 5.10 14.16
CA VAL A 154 1.99 6.21 14.40
C VAL A 154 1.61 7.04 15.62
N ALA A 155 0.30 7.18 15.90
CA ALA A 155 -0.15 7.96 17.05
C ALA A 155 0.28 7.34 18.38
N ALA A 156 0.40 6.01 18.44
CA ALA A 156 0.81 5.25 19.61
C ALA A 156 2.33 5.04 19.72
N LEU A 157 3.12 5.56 18.78
CA LEU A 157 4.59 5.56 18.87
C LEU A 157 5.07 6.63 19.86
N THR A 158 4.71 6.47 21.13
CA THR A 158 5.02 7.41 22.20
C THR A 158 6.48 7.28 22.59
N PRO A 159 7.28 8.36 22.55
CA PRO A 159 8.68 8.31 22.95
C PRO A 159 8.86 7.88 24.40
N LYS A 160 9.93 7.14 24.69
CA LYS A 160 10.23 6.65 26.05
C LYS A 160 10.18 7.74 27.12
N ALA A 161 10.77 8.90 26.85
CA ALA A 161 10.79 10.02 27.81
C ALA A 161 9.38 10.57 28.11
N GLU A 162 8.44 10.46 27.18
CA GLU A 162 7.05 10.88 27.40
C GLU A 162 6.28 9.84 28.25
N ILE A 163 6.62 8.55 28.14
CA ILE A 163 6.04 7.48 28.96
C ILE A 163 6.57 7.52 30.40
N GLU A 164 7.86 7.80 30.58
CA GLU A 164 8.51 7.88 31.91
C GLU A 164 8.26 9.22 32.61
N GLY A 165 7.83 10.25 31.87
CA GLY A 165 7.52 11.57 32.41
C GLY A 165 6.17 11.65 33.14
N GLU A 166 5.91 12.78 33.78
CA GLU A 166 4.63 13.01 34.47
C GLU A 166 3.56 13.58 33.53
N MET A 167 2.29 13.33 33.84
CA MET A 167 1.18 13.91 33.10
C MET A 167 1.21 15.44 33.21
N GLY A 168 1.44 16.12 32.09
CA GLY A 168 1.57 17.58 32.03
C GLY A 168 2.97 18.06 31.65
N ASP A 169 3.96 17.16 31.62
CA ASP A 169 5.31 17.48 31.15
C ASP A 169 5.32 17.85 29.67
N SER A 170 6.08 18.89 29.35
CA SER A 170 6.15 19.44 27.99
C SER A 170 7.17 18.69 27.13
N HIS A 171 6.68 17.75 26.33
CA HIS A 171 7.48 16.99 25.36
C HIS A 171 7.28 17.47 23.92
N MET A 172 7.36 18.79 23.69
CA MET A 172 7.03 19.39 22.40
C MET A 172 7.83 18.81 21.23
N GLY A 173 7.12 18.12 20.32
CA GLY A 173 7.67 17.64 19.06
C GLY A 173 8.63 16.45 19.18
N LEU A 174 8.69 15.79 20.35
CA LEU A 174 9.59 14.65 20.55
C LEU A 174 9.29 13.50 19.58
N GLN A 175 8.02 13.12 19.45
CA GLN A 175 7.57 12.11 18.50
C GLN A 175 7.90 12.47 17.04
N ALA A 176 7.77 13.75 16.65
CA ALA A 176 8.10 14.20 15.31
C ALA A 176 9.60 14.08 15.00
N ARG A 177 10.47 14.32 16.00
CA ARG A 177 11.92 14.13 15.89
C ARG A 177 12.28 12.66 15.79
N LEU A 178 11.68 11.82 16.63
CA LEU A 178 11.83 10.36 16.58
C LEU A 178 11.48 9.81 15.18
N MET A 179 10.29 10.14 14.67
CA MET A 179 9.86 9.73 13.33
C MET A 179 10.82 10.22 12.24
N SER A 180 11.30 11.46 12.33
CA SER A 180 12.24 12.02 11.35
C SER A 180 13.58 11.28 11.32
N GLN A 181 14.08 10.87 12.50
CA GLN A 181 15.32 10.11 12.62
C GLN A 181 15.14 8.68 12.12
N ALA A 182 14.08 8.00 12.55
CA ALA A 182 13.80 6.62 12.16
C ALA A 182 13.56 6.49 10.64
N LEU A 183 12.70 7.33 10.06
CA LEU A 183 12.41 7.28 8.62
C LEU A 183 13.65 7.56 7.75
N ARG A 184 14.57 8.40 8.23
CA ARG A 184 15.84 8.65 7.54
C ARG A 184 16.71 7.38 7.47
N LYS A 185 16.74 6.58 8.55
CA LYS A 185 17.43 5.30 8.57
C LYS A 185 16.71 4.27 7.70
N LEU A 186 15.39 4.13 7.89
CA LEU A 186 14.55 3.14 7.22
C LEU A 186 14.51 3.32 5.70
N ALA A 187 14.37 4.54 5.19
CA ALA A 187 14.18 4.77 3.76
C ALA A 187 15.31 4.22 2.88
N GLY A 188 16.56 4.24 3.37
CA GLY A 188 17.71 3.72 2.63
C GLY A 188 17.77 2.20 2.59
N ILE A 189 17.28 1.51 3.61
CA ILE A 189 17.30 0.05 3.72
C ILE A 189 16.06 -0.62 3.10
N ILE A 190 14.89 0.00 3.24
CA ILE A 190 13.61 -0.50 2.72
C ILE A 190 13.67 -0.76 1.21
N ASN A 191 14.29 0.14 0.44
CA ASN A 191 14.40 -0.04 -1.01
C ASN A 191 15.29 -1.24 -1.41
N LYS A 192 16.24 -1.62 -0.55
CA LYS A 192 17.15 -2.76 -0.79
C LYS A 192 16.52 -4.08 -0.38
N SER A 193 15.75 -4.09 0.73
CA SER A 193 15.12 -5.29 1.26
C SER A 193 13.85 -5.70 0.52
N LYS A 194 13.30 -4.82 -0.33
CA LYS A 194 11.99 -4.98 -0.99
C LYS A 194 10.80 -5.10 -0.02
N THR A 195 11.02 -4.91 1.28
CA THR A 195 9.97 -4.87 2.31
C THR A 195 9.04 -3.66 2.10
N THR A 196 7.74 -3.89 2.07
CA THR A 196 6.74 -2.82 2.14
C THR A 196 6.49 -2.46 3.59
N VAL A 197 6.64 -1.18 3.96
CA VAL A 197 6.39 -0.73 5.34
C VAL A 197 5.17 0.18 5.37
N ILE A 198 4.11 -0.27 6.03
CA ILE A 198 2.82 0.40 6.13
C ILE A 198 2.68 1.05 7.49
N PHE A 199 2.52 2.37 7.52
CA PHE A 199 2.18 3.11 8.72
C PHE A 199 0.69 3.42 8.72
N ILE A 200 -0.03 2.94 9.73
CA ILE A 200 -1.38 3.39 10.03
C ILE A 200 -1.29 4.69 10.83
N ASN A 201 -2.10 5.68 10.48
CA ASN A 201 -2.09 6.97 11.15
C ASN A 201 -3.50 7.52 11.37
N GLN A 202 -3.63 8.39 12.35
CA GLN A 202 -4.90 9.01 12.70
C GLN A 202 -4.92 10.47 12.22
N ILE A 203 -6.12 10.99 11.98
CA ILE A 203 -6.32 12.41 11.73
C ILE A 203 -6.34 13.16 13.07
N ARG A 204 -5.71 14.33 13.09
CA ARG A 204 -5.76 15.35 14.15
C ARG A 204 -6.07 16.70 13.51
N MET A 205 -6.59 17.64 14.30
CA MET A 205 -6.83 19.01 13.84
C MET A 205 -5.69 19.92 14.29
N LYS A 206 -5.18 20.76 13.38
CA LYS A 206 -4.28 21.86 13.73
C LYS A 206 -5.07 23.01 14.32
N ILE A 207 -4.81 23.32 15.58
CA ILE A 207 -5.41 24.46 16.28
C ILE A 207 -4.92 25.76 15.62
N GLY A 208 -5.82 26.72 15.42
CA GLY A 208 -5.49 28.06 14.89
C GLY A 208 -5.52 28.21 13.36
N VAL A 209 -5.91 27.17 12.61
CA VAL A 209 -6.12 27.27 11.16
C VAL A 209 -7.51 27.81 10.86
N ILE A 210 -7.60 29.08 10.43
CA ILE A 210 -8.86 29.77 10.11
C ILE A 210 -9.23 29.59 8.62
N PHE A 211 -8.26 29.29 7.75
CA PHE A 211 -8.46 29.11 6.31
C PHE A 211 -7.77 27.84 5.80
N GLY A 212 -8.45 27.07 4.95
CA GLY A 212 -7.95 25.80 4.38
C GLY A 212 -8.37 24.56 5.18
N ASN A 213 -7.77 23.41 4.87
CA ASN A 213 -8.03 22.15 5.59
C ASN A 213 -7.21 22.10 6.91
N PRO A 214 -7.85 22.06 8.10
CA PRO A 214 -7.15 21.99 9.37
C PRO A 214 -6.61 20.59 9.70
N GLU A 215 -6.96 19.57 8.93
CA GLU A 215 -6.56 18.19 9.21
C GLU A 215 -5.05 17.96 8.99
N THR A 216 -4.46 17.20 9.90
CA THR A 216 -3.08 16.71 9.83
C THR A 216 -3.00 15.28 10.35
N THR A 217 -1.86 14.65 10.15
CA THR A 217 -1.53 13.34 10.73
C THR A 217 -0.50 13.49 11.85
N THR A 218 -0.44 12.51 12.75
CA THR A 218 0.48 12.46 13.89
C THR A 218 1.91 12.10 13.44
N GLY A 219 2.93 12.34 14.28
CA GLY A 219 4.33 12.03 13.97
C GLY A 219 5.06 13.10 13.14
N GLY A 220 4.50 14.32 13.05
CA GLY A 220 5.09 15.44 12.31
C GLY A 220 4.94 15.31 10.79
N ASN A 221 5.84 15.95 10.04
CA ASN A 221 5.75 15.97 8.57
C ASN A 221 6.63 14.92 7.88
N ALA A 222 7.56 14.27 8.59
CA ALA A 222 8.54 13.37 7.98
C ALA A 222 7.88 12.24 7.19
N LEU A 223 6.90 11.54 7.78
CA LEU A 223 6.20 10.45 7.11
C LEU A 223 5.53 10.90 5.81
N LYS A 224 4.96 12.11 5.78
CA LYS A 224 4.35 12.68 4.57
C LYS A 224 5.34 12.82 3.42
N PHE A 225 6.63 13.06 3.69
CA PHE A 225 7.67 13.19 2.67
C PHE A 225 8.25 11.83 2.25
N TYR A 226 8.53 10.96 3.23
CA TYR A 226 9.13 9.64 3.00
C TYR A 226 8.16 8.65 2.36
N ALA A 227 6.87 8.68 2.72
CA ALA A 227 5.85 7.84 2.12
C ALA A 227 5.83 8.00 0.59
N SER A 228 5.87 6.89 -0.12
CA SER A 228 5.70 6.85 -1.57
C SER A 228 4.23 6.92 -1.95
N ILE A 229 3.38 6.28 -1.15
CA ILE A 229 1.93 6.33 -1.29
C ILE A 229 1.32 6.79 0.03
N ARG A 230 0.31 7.66 -0.06
CA ARG A 230 -0.52 8.05 1.07
C ARG A 230 -1.98 7.81 0.68
N ILE A 231 -2.67 6.98 1.45
CA ILE A 231 -4.06 6.61 1.24
C ILE A 231 -4.89 7.21 2.37
N GLU A 232 -5.81 8.12 2.03
CA GLU A 232 -6.81 8.64 2.94
C GLU A 232 -8.05 7.73 2.88
N VAL A 233 -8.42 7.13 4.02
CA VAL A 233 -9.54 6.21 4.13
C VAL A 233 -10.64 6.85 4.98
N ARG A 234 -11.85 6.97 4.42
CA ARG A 234 -13.02 7.54 5.10
C ARG A 234 -14.25 6.65 4.91
N ARG A 235 -15.10 6.60 5.94
CA ARG A 235 -16.46 6.05 5.80
C ARG A 235 -17.31 7.02 4.98
N ALA A 236 -17.83 6.54 3.85
CA ALA A 236 -18.75 7.29 2.99
C ALA A 236 -20.21 7.11 3.41
N ALA A 237 -20.63 5.87 3.71
CA ALA A 237 -21.98 5.55 4.15
C ALA A 237 -22.02 4.29 5.02
N GLN A 238 -23.10 4.10 5.76
CA GLN A 238 -23.38 2.84 6.46
C GLN A 238 -24.12 1.88 5.54
N ILE A 239 -23.80 0.59 5.61
CA ILE A 239 -24.51 -0.49 4.93
C ILE A 239 -25.45 -1.13 5.94
N LYS A 240 -26.74 -1.18 5.63
CA LYS A 240 -27.79 -1.71 6.51
C LYS A 240 -28.51 -2.88 5.88
N GLN A 241 -28.90 -3.84 6.71
CA GLN A 241 -29.82 -4.91 6.37
C GLN A 241 -30.99 -4.86 7.36
N GLY A 242 -32.13 -4.34 6.91
CA GLY A 242 -33.21 -3.93 7.81
C GLY A 242 -32.73 -2.80 8.73
N GLU A 243 -32.84 -3.01 10.04
CA GLU A 243 -32.40 -2.04 11.06
C GLU A 243 -30.93 -2.20 11.46
N GLN A 244 -30.30 -3.35 11.16
CA GLN A 244 -28.93 -3.65 11.57
C GLN A 244 -27.91 -3.04 10.61
N ILE A 245 -26.86 -2.43 11.16
CA ILE A 245 -25.70 -1.94 10.39
C ILE A 245 -24.71 -3.10 10.27
N ILE A 246 -24.48 -3.57 9.04
CA ILE A 246 -23.68 -4.76 8.75
C ILE A 246 -22.31 -4.43 8.14
N GLY A 247 -22.08 -3.16 7.80
CA GLY A 247 -20.82 -2.71 7.23
C GLY A 247 -20.82 -1.23 6.90
N ASN A 248 -19.78 -0.80 6.19
CA ASN A 248 -19.56 0.57 5.76
C ASN A 248 -19.16 0.60 4.29
N ARG A 249 -19.75 1.52 3.53
CA ARG A 249 -19.17 1.96 2.26
C ARG A 249 -17.97 2.83 2.59
N THR A 250 -16.80 2.44 2.13
CA THR A 250 -15.53 3.10 2.42
C THR A 250 -14.99 3.74 1.15
N LYS A 251 -14.52 4.98 1.28
CA LYS A 251 -13.86 5.73 0.22
C LYS A 251 -12.37 5.82 0.53
N ALA A 252 -11.54 5.39 -0.41
CA ALA A 252 -10.10 5.54 -0.35
C ALA A 252 -9.64 6.56 -1.40
N LYS A 253 -8.81 7.53 -0.98
CA LYS A 253 -8.24 8.56 -1.85
C LYS A 253 -6.71 8.49 -1.80
N ILE A 254 -6.09 8.39 -2.96
CA ILE A 254 -4.64 8.33 -3.08
C ILE A 254 -4.11 9.77 -3.09
N VAL A 255 -3.91 10.36 -1.91
CA VAL A 255 -3.50 11.78 -1.79
C VAL A 255 -2.04 12.01 -2.16
N LYS A 256 -1.23 10.95 -2.24
CA LYS A 256 0.15 10.98 -2.73
C LYS A 256 0.45 9.65 -3.42
N ASN A 257 1.10 9.72 -4.58
CA ASN A 257 1.59 8.58 -5.31
C ASN A 257 2.88 8.96 -6.03
N LYS A 258 3.99 8.25 -5.75
CA LYS A 258 5.30 8.45 -6.40
C LYS A 258 5.56 7.45 -7.53
N VAL A 259 4.66 6.50 -7.77
CA VAL A 259 4.86 5.40 -8.73
C VAL A 259 3.85 5.42 -9.87
N ALA A 260 2.71 6.10 -9.68
CA ALA A 260 1.70 6.37 -10.70
C ALA A 260 1.00 7.73 -10.42
N PRO A 261 0.10 8.21 -11.30
CA PRO A 261 -0.62 9.45 -11.08
C PRO A 261 -1.41 9.47 -9.76
N PRO A 262 -1.27 10.53 -8.92
CA PRO A 262 -2.00 10.64 -7.66
C PRO A 262 -3.46 11.12 -7.85
N PHE A 263 -4.17 11.25 -6.73
CA PHE A 263 -5.52 11.80 -6.59
C PHE A 263 -6.68 10.99 -7.17
N ARG A 264 -6.40 9.77 -7.63
CA ARG A 264 -7.44 8.77 -7.88
C ARG A 264 -8.19 8.44 -6.58
N THR A 265 -9.44 8.04 -6.73
CA THR A 265 -10.31 7.60 -5.64
C THR A 265 -10.99 6.31 -6.03
N CYS A 266 -11.19 5.42 -5.07
CA CYS A 266 -12.07 4.28 -5.21
C CYS A 266 -13.02 4.19 -4.02
N GLU A 267 -14.08 3.40 -4.19
CA GLU A 267 -15.01 3.07 -3.13
C GLU A 267 -15.30 1.58 -3.14
N PHE A 268 -15.33 0.98 -1.95
CA PHE A 268 -15.58 -0.44 -1.73
C PHE A 268 -16.29 -0.64 -0.40
N ASP A 269 -16.91 -1.80 -0.23
CA ASP A 269 -17.63 -2.14 1.00
C ASP A 269 -16.70 -2.83 1.98
N ILE A 270 -16.70 -2.40 3.24
CA ILE A 270 -16.12 -3.12 4.37
C ILE A 270 -17.26 -3.67 5.22
N MET A 271 -17.37 -4.98 5.28
CA MET A 271 -18.36 -5.71 6.05
C MET A 271 -17.74 -6.16 7.38
N TYR A 272 -18.48 -6.03 8.48
CA TYR A 272 -17.93 -6.26 9.83
C TYR A 272 -17.55 -7.72 10.12
N ASN A 273 -18.05 -8.67 9.33
CA ASN A 273 -17.80 -10.11 9.52
C ASN A 273 -16.86 -10.73 8.49
N GLU A 274 -16.42 -9.99 7.46
CA GLU A 274 -15.58 -10.53 6.37
C GLU A 274 -14.48 -9.57 5.86
N GLY A 275 -14.47 -8.30 6.28
CA GLY A 275 -13.52 -7.32 5.76
C GLY A 275 -14.02 -6.68 4.46
N ILE A 276 -13.11 -6.37 3.53
CA ILE A 276 -13.44 -5.84 2.22
C ILE A 276 -14.23 -6.88 1.42
N SER A 277 -15.41 -6.51 0.96
CA SER A 277 -16.25 -7.35 0.12
C SER A 277 -15.70 -7.36 -1.32
N ILE A 278 -14.79 -8.31 -1.59
CA ILE A 278 -14.15 -8.52 -2.90
C ILE A 278 -15.19 -8.76 -4.01
N SER A 279 -16.23 -9.56 -3.73
CA SER A 279 -17.30 -9.82 -4.70
C SER A 279 -18.10 -8.57 -5.05
N GLY A 280 -18.39 -7.73 -4.05
CA GLY A 280 -19.02 -6.42 -4.24
C GLY A 280 -18.15 -5.47 -5.06
N ASP A 281 -16.84 -5.45 -4.79
CA ASP A 281 -15.87 -4.64 -5.54
C ASP A 281 -15.83 -5.03 -7.03
N LEU A 282 -15.75 -6.34 -7.32
CA LEU A 282 -15.78 -6.85 -8.70
C LEU A 282 -17.09 -6.50 -9.43
N LEU A 283 -18.24 -6.54 -8.74
CA LEU A 283 -19.52 -6.13 -9.32
C LEU A 283 -19.54 -4.64 -9.66
N ASP A 284 -19.10 -3.82 -8.71
CA ASP A 284 -19.16 -2.36 -8.83
C ASP A 284 -18.21 -1.84 -9.93
N ILE A 285 -17.09 -2.53 -10.19
CA ILE A 285 -16.19 -2.22 -11.31
C ILE A 285 -16.66 -2.87 -12.61
N GLY A 286 -17.11 -4.12 -12.56
CA GLY A 286 -17.46 -4.90 -13.75
C GLY A 286 -18.66 -4.36 -14.51
N VAL A 287 -19.60 -3.68 -13.84
CA VAL A 287 -20.76 -3.07 -14.49
C VAL A 287 -20.38 -1.87 -15.36
N PRO A 288 -19.66 -0.84 -14.86
CA PRO A 288 -19.15 0.25 -15.69
C PRO A 288 -18.26 -0.19 -16.85
N GLN A 289 -17.53 -1.31 -16.70
CA GLN A 289 -16.64 -1.85 -17.75
C GLN A 289 -17.37 -2.76 -18.75
N GLU A 290 -18.69 -2.90 -18.64
CA GLU A 290 -19.53 -3.76 -19.49
C GLU A 290 -19.19 -5.26 -19.46
N VAL A 291 -18.26 -5.68 -18.59
CA VAL A 291 -17.94 -7.09 -18.31
C VAL A 291 -19.14 -7.79 -17.65
N ILE A 292 -19.81 -7.08 -16.74
CA ILE A 292 -21.03 -7.55 -16.07
C ILE A 292 -22.21 -6.74 -16.60
N LYS A 293 -23.16 -7.41 -17.26
CA LYS A 293 -24.35 -6.77 -17.81
C LYS A 293 -25.43 -6.66 -16.74
N LYS A 294 -25.99 -5.46 -16.59
CA LYS A 294 -27.13 -5.20 -15.72
C LYS A 294 -28.38 -4.94 -16.54
N SER A 295 -29.43 -5.75 -16.35
CA SER A 295 -30.74 -5.55 -16.98
C SER A 295 -31.82 -5.45 -15.90
N GLY A 296 -32.30 -4.21 -15.69
CA GLY A 296 -33.11 -3.86 -14.51
C GLY A 296 -32.35 -4.16 -13.21
N SER A 297 -32.90 -5.05 -12.40
CA SER A 297 -32.27 -5.52 -11.15
C SER A 297 -31.42 -6.78 -11.33
N ASN A 298 -31.38 -7.40 -12.52
CA ASN A 298 -30.64 -8.64 -12.74
C ASN A 298 -29.20 -8.36 -13.20
N TYR A 299 -28.24 -9.14 -12.70
CA TYR A 299 -26.84 -9.11 -13.09
C TYR A 299 -26.48 -10.37 -13.89
N TYR A 300 -25.69 -10.22 -14.95
CA TYR A 300 -25.27 -11.29 -15.84
C TYR A 300 -23.77 -11.20 -16.17
N PHE A 301 -23.12 -12.35 -16.28
CA PHE A 301 -21.75 -12.48 -16.78
C PHE A 301 -21.72 -13.52 -17.90
N LYS A 302 -21.19 -13.17 -19.07
CA LYS A 302 -21.16 -14.04 -20.27
C LYS A 302 -22.50 -14.72 -20.63
N GLY A 303 -23.62 -14.08 -20.30
CA GLY A 303 -24.97 -14.60 -20.54
C GLY A 303 -25.55 -15.41 -19.37
N GLU A 304 -24.73 -15.85 -18.41
CA GLU A 304 -25.18 -16.50 -17.19
C GLU A 304 -25.69 -15.50 -16.17
N LYS A 305 -26.78 -15.83 -15.48
CA LYS A 305 -27.40 -14.97 -14.48
C LYS A 305 -26.66 -15.10 -13.14
N LEU A 306 -26.05 -14.01 -12.69
CA LEU A 306 -25.39 -13.93 -11.37
C LEU A 306 -26.41 -13.80 -10.23
N GLY A 307 -27.49 -13.05 -10.43
CA GLY A 307 -28.51 -12.88 -9.39
C GLY A 307 -29.48 -11.71 -9.63
N LEU A 308 -30.58 -11.70 -8.87
CA LEU A 308 -31.52 -10.58 -8.79
C LEU A 308 -31.13 -9.66 -7.64
N GLY A 309 -30.69 -8.45 -7.94
CA GLY A 309 -30.16 -7.49 -6.96
C GLY A 309 -28.69 -7.71 -6.65
N ARG A 310 -28.05 -6.67 -6.10
CA ARG A 310 -26.60 -6.66 -5.83
C ARG A 310 -26.20 -7.72 -4.81
N GLU A 311 -26.94 -7.86 -3.71
CA GLU A 311 -26.59 -8.81 -2.64
C GLU A 311 -26.66 -10.28 -3.09
N ASN A 312 -27.66 -10.65 -3.90
CA ASN A 312 -27.73 -12.01 -4.44
C ASN A 312 -26.58 -12.27 -5.43
N ALA A 313 -26.23 -11.30 -6.27
CA ALA A 313 -25.08 -11.43 -7.17
C ALA A 313 -23.76 -11.58 -6.37
N LYS A 314 -23.58 -10.80 -5.29
CA LYS A 314 -22.43 -10.93 -4.37
C LYS A 314 -22.33 -12.33 -3.77
N ALA A 315 -23.45 -12.90 -3.33
CA ALA A 315 -23.50 -14.24 -2.76
C ALA A 315 -23.10 -15.31 -3.79
N THR A 316 -23.60 -15.22 -5.02
CA THR A 316 -23.22 -16.13 -6.12
C THR A 316 -21.73 -16.07 -6.44
N LEU A 317 -21.15 -14.87 -6.49
CA LEU A 317 -19.71 -14.71 -6.72
C LEU A 317 -18.89 -15.26 -5.55
N LYS A 318 -19.30 -14.98 -4.31
CA LYS A 318 -18.61 -15.48 -3.12
C LYS A 318 -18.61 -17.02 -3.04
N ALA A 319 -19.68 -17.66 -3.51
CA ALA A 319 -19.78 -19.12 -3.58
C ALA A 319 -18.91 -19.75 -4.69
N ASN A 320 -18.46 -18.97 -5.68
CA ASN A 320 -17.75 -19.46 -6.86
C ASN A 320 -16.41 -18.72 -7.08
N PRO A 321 -15.31 -19.13 -6.40
CA PRO A 321 -14.00 -18.48 -6.54
C PRO A 321 -13.45 -18.46 -7.97
N ASN A 322 -13.69 -19.51 -8.77
CA ASN A 322 -13.24 -19.55 -10.16
C ASN A 322 -13.92 -18.46 -11.01
N LEU A 323 -15.21 -18.22 -10.79
CA LEU A 323 -15.96 -17.16 -11.46
C LEU A 323 -15.45 -15.78 -11.07
N MET A 324 -15.08 -15.57 -9.80
CA MET A 324 -14.44 -14.31 -9.38
C MET A 324 -13.10 -14.07 -10.08
N LYS A 325 -12.25 -15.10 -10.19
CA LYS A 325 -10.97 -15.02 -10.91
C LYS A 325 -11.19 -14.68 -12.39
N GLU A 326 -12.15 -15.33 -13.03
CA GLU A 326 -12.47 -15.07 -14.44
C GLU A 326 -12.97 -13.64 -14.65
N ILE A 327 -13.93 -13.18 -13.84
CA ILE A 327 -14.43 -11.80 -13.89
C ILE A 327 -13.31 -10.79 -13.67
N ARG A 328 -12.45 -11.03 -12.67
CA ARG A 328 -11.30 -10.17 -12.39
C ARG A 328 -10.39 -10.05 -13.62
N SER A 329 -10.04 -11.17 -14.24
CA SER A 329 -9.19 -11.18 -15.44
C SER A 329 -9.82 -10.42 -16.61
N GLU A 330 -11.13 -10.59 -16.85
CA GLU A 330 -11.83 -9.85 -17.92
C GLU A 330 -11.87 -8.33 -17.64
N ILE A 331 -12.05 -7.92 -16.38
CA ILE A 331 -12.00 -6.50 -15.98
C ILE A 331 -10.60 -5.93 -16.17
N GLU A 332 -9.57 -6.66 -15.75
CA GLU A 332 -8.17 -6.25 -15.92
C GLU A 332 -7.85 -6.09 -17.41
N LYS A 333 -8.30 -7.02 -18.27
CA LYS A 333 -8.13 -6.92 -19.73
C LYS A 333 -8.85 -5.72 -20.35
N SER A 334 -10.01 -5.33 -19.83
CA SER A 334 -10.78 -4.21 -20.38
C SER A 334 -10.17 -2.85 -20.02
N ILE A 335 -9.50 -2.75 -18.87
CA ILE A 335 -8.95 -1.49 -18.36
C ILE A 335 -7.47 -1.31 -18.72
N LEU A 336 -6.68 -2.38 -18.63
CA LEU A 336 -5.23 -2.30 -18.76
C LEU A 336 -4.82 -2.32 -20.23
N THR A 337 -3.87 -1.46 -20.59
CA THR A 337 -3.30 -1.46 -21.94
C THR A 337 -2.46 -2.72 -22.20
N PRO A 338 -2.21 -3.12 -23.46
CA PRO A 338 -1.39 -4.31 -23.77
C PRO A 338 0.02 -4.29 -23.17
N LYS A 339 0.53 -3.10 -22.84
CA LYS A 339 1.83 -2.90 -22.19
C LYS A 339 1.78 -3.13 -20.68
N GLU A 340 0.64 -2.87 -20.05
CA GLU A 340 0.38 -3.17 -18.63
C GLU A 340 -0.01 -4.64 -18.43
N GLN A 341 -0.65 -5.27 -19.42
CA GLN A 341 -1.01 -6.70 -19.41
C GLN A 341 0.22 -7.63 -19.41
N LYS A 342 1.26 -7.33 -20.20
CA LYS A 342 2.50 -8.14 -20.24
C LYS A 342 3.26 -8.18 -18.92
N VAL A 343 3.19 -7.12 -18.12
CA VAL A 343 3.87 -7.06 -16.81
C VAL A 343 3.22 -8.02 -15.82
N ILE A 344 1.88 -8.14 -15.87
CA ILE A 344 1.12 -9.03 -14.99
C ILE A 344 1.34 -10.50 -15.38
N GLU A 345 1.36 -10.81 -16.69
CA GLU A 345 1.61 -12.17 -17.17
C GLU A 345 3.00 -12.68 -16.75
N GLU A 346 4.04 -11.83 -16.81
CA GLU A 346 5.40 -12.17 -16.36
C GLU A 346 5.48 -12.43 -14.84
N GLU A 347 4.82 -11.61 -13.99
CA GLU A 347 4.76 -11.84 -12.54
C GLU A 347 3.99 -13.12 -12.15
N THR A 348 2.96 -13.51 -12.92
CA THR A 348 2.21 -14.76 -12.68
C THR A 348 2.93 -16.02 -13.16
N MET A 349 3.80 -15.94 -14.17
CA MET A 349 4.56 -17.10 -14.63
C MET A 349 5.74 -17.44 -13.71
N ASP A 350 6.43 -16.44 -13.15
CA ASP A 350 7.53 -16.65 -12.22
C ASP A 350 7.09 -17.38 -10.93
N THR A 351 5.83 -17.19 -10.52
CA THR A 351 5.25 -17.88 -9.35
C THR A 351 4.94 -19.36 -9.63
N GLU A 352 4.44 -19.72 -10.83
CA GLU A 352 4.14 -21.12 -11.19
C GLU A 352 5.40 -21.96 -11.46
N THR A 353 6.49 -21.37 -11.98
CA THR A 353 7.76 -22.11 -12.20
C THR A 353 8.57 -22.37 -10.92
N SER A 354 8.19 -21.79 -9.79
CA SER A 354 8.83 -22.06 -8.48
C SER A 354 8.23 -23.27 -7.74
N GLU A 355 7.13 -23.83 -8.26
CA GLU A 355 6.44 -25.01 -7.71
C GLU A 355 6.76 -26.33 -8.45
N SER A 356 7.75 -26.33 -9.35
CA SER A 356 8.28 -27.55 -10.02
C SER A 356 9.73 -27.82 -9.64
#